data_AF-A0A815KKV5-F1
#
_entry.id   AF-A0A815KKV5-F1
#
_cell.length_a   1.000
_cell.length_b   1.000
_cell.length_c   1.000
_cell.angle_alpha   90.00
_cell.angle_beta   90.00
_cell.angle_gamma   90.00
#
_symmetry.space_group_name_H-M   'P 1'
#
loop_
_entity.id
_entity.type
_entity.pdbx_description
1 polymer ?
#
loop_
_entity_poly.entity_id
_entity_poly.type
_entity_poly.pdbx_seq_one_letter_code
_entity_poly.pdbx_strand_id
1 'polypeptide(L)'
;MSSTSSAIVVGLGGVTNGGKTTMCHSLKRLFSSNKYNLRVLSMHLDHYFRSPDDPHHVHLDEFNHHDWDSLNALDIDRFLADIELNRFKCDLLLIEGFLIFNIPT
;
A
#
# COMPACT_ATOMS: atom_id res chain seq x y z
N MET A 1 -20.92 6.27 23.94
CA MET A 1 -20.62 5.10 23.09
C MET A 1 -20.00 5.62 21.81
N SER A 2 -18.67 5.61 21.72
CA SER A 2 -17.95 6.10 20.53
C SER A 2 -18.04 5.03 19.45
N SER A 3 -18.80 5.26 18.38
CA SER A 3 -18.69 4.40 17.19
C SER A 3 -17.32 4.68 16.58
N THR A 4 -16.36 3.78 16.73
CA THR A 4 -15.12 3.78 15.97
C THR A 4 -15.48 3.52 14.51
N SER A 5 -15.85 4.56 13.78
CA SER A 5 -16.13 4.47 12.35
C SER A 5 -14.83 4.07 11.65
N SER A 6 -14.78 2.87 11.07
CA SER A 6 -13.63 2.45 10.27
C SER A 6 -13.49 3.37 9.07
N ALA A 7 -12.26 3.80 8.75
CA ALA A 7 -11.99 4.60 7.56
C ALA A 7 -12.54 3.95 6.29
N ILE A 8 -12.91 4.77 5.31
CA ILE A 8 -13.06 4.28 3.93
C ILE A 8 -11.65 3.95 3.42
N VAL A 9 -11.47 2.73 2.93
CA VAL A 9 -10.19 2.28 2.38
C VAL A 9 -10.30 2.26 0.86
N VAL A 10 -9.35 2.91 0.17
CA VAL A 10 -9.30 2.97 -1.29
C VAL A 10 -7.95 2.45 -1.76
N GLY A 11 -7.99 1.35 -2.52
CA GLY A 11 -6.81 0.78 -3.19
C GLY A 11 -6.58 1.41 -4.57
N LEU A 12 -5.33 1.79 -4.86
CA LEU A 12 -4.85 2.29 -6.14
C LEU A 12 -3.85 1.28 -6.72
N GLY A 13 -4.37 0.31 -7.48
CA GLY A 13 -3.58 -0.70 -8.18
C GLY A 13 -3.12 -0.25 -9.56
N GLY A 14 -2.20 -1.00 -10.18
CA GLY A 14 -1.78 -0.79 -11.58
C GLY A 14 -0.28 -0.98 -11.82
N VAL A 15 0.13 -0.92 -13.08
CA VAL A 15 1.50 -1.23 -13.53
C VAL A 15 2.56 -0.29 -12.96
N THR A 16 3.80 -0.77 -12.90
CA THR A 16 5.00 0.01 -12.54
C THR A 16 5.12 1.26 -13.43
N ASN A 17 5.52 2.39 -12.82
CA ASN A 17 5.54 3.73 -13.45
C ASN A 17 4.19 4.24 -14.03
N GLY A 18 3.06 3.60 -13.75
CA GLY A 18 1.73 4.01 -14.23
C GLY A 18 1.12 5.27 -13.58
N GLY A 19 1.88 6.01 -12.76
CA GLY A 19 1.40 7.25 -12.14
C GLY A 19 0.60 7.11 -10.83
N LYS A 20 0.58 5.91 -10.22
CA LYS A 20 -0.16 5.61 -8.98
C LYS A 20 0.21 6.55 -7.83
N THR A 21 1.49 6.72 -7.54
CA THR A 21 1.98 7.59 -6.44
C THR A 21 1.58 9.04 -6.65
N THR A 22 1.70 9.55 -7.88
CA THR A 22 1.26 10.91 -8.24
C THR A 22 -0.25 11.09 -8.04
N MET A 23 -1.04 10.09 -8.44
CA MET A 23 -2.50 10.10 -8.22
C MET A 23 -2.84 10.03 -6.73
N CYS A 24 -2.18 9.17 -5.96
CA CYS A 24 -2.34 9.04 -4.51
C CYS A 24 -2.11 10.38 -3.80
N HIS A 25 -1.00 11.07 -4.11
CA HIS A 25 -0.71 12.40 -3.55
C HIS A 25 -1.75 13.45 -3.95
N SER A 26 -2.23 13.41 -5.19
CA SER A 26 -3.25 14.34 -5.68
C SER A 26 -4.60 14.13 -4.98
N LEU A 27 -5.03 12.89 -4.79
CA LEU A 27 -6.23 12.54 -4.04
C LEU A 27 -6.10 12.94 -2.56
N LYS A 28 -4.95 12.66 -1.93
CA LYS A 28 -4.69 13.10 -0.55
C LYS A 28 -4.82 14.61 -0.39
N ARG A 29 -4.19 15.39 -1.28
CA ARG A 29 -4.29 16.85 -1.27
C ARG A 29 -5.72 17.34 -1.51
N LEU A 30 -6.46 16.71 -2.42
CA LEU A 30 -7.85 17.06 -2.71
C LEU A 30 -8.72 16.84 -1.47
N PHE A 31 -8.70 15.64 -0.89
CA PHE A 31 -9.58 15.28 0.21
C PHE A 31 -9.20 15.90 1.56
N SER A 32 -7.92 16.25 1.76
CA SER A 32 -7.49 17.06 2.91
C SER A 32 -7.69 18.56 2.71
N SER A 33 -8.14 19.03 1.54
CA SER A 33 -8.42 20.46 1.33
C SER A 33 -9.62 20.92 2.17
N ASN A 34 -9.72 22.24 2.40
CA ASN A 34 -10.83 22.86 3.15
C ASN A 34 -12.23 22.47 2.65
N LYS A 35 -12.36 22.07 1.37
CA LYS A 35 -13.64 21.65 0.79
C LYS A 35 -14.17 20.35 1.39
N TYR A 36 -13.29 19.39 1.67
CA TYR A 36 -13.67 18.07 2.17
C TYR A 36 -13.22 17.83 3.62
N ASN A 37 -12.12 18.45 4.03
CA ASN A 37 -11.58 18.47 5.39
C ASN A 37 -11.46 17.07 6.03
N LEU A 38 -11.06 16.07 5.24
CA LEU A 38 -10.86 14.70 5.72
C LEU A 38 -9.44 14.53 6.27
N ARG A 39 -9.30 13.77 7.35
CA ARG A 39 -8.02 13.23 7.78
C ARG A 39 -7.67 12.07 6.84
N VAL A 40 -6.69 12.29 5.96
CA VAL A 40 -6.30 11.30 4.95
C VAL A 40 -4.93 10.74 5.27
N LEU A 41 -4.83 9.42 5.36
CA LEU A 41 -3.55 8.71 5.40
C LEU A 41 -3.32 7.99 4.06
N SER A 42 -2.04 7.74 3.76
CA SER A 42 -1.63 7.10 2.52
C SER A 42 -0.50 6.11 2.80
N MET A 43 -0.59 4.91 2.27
CA MET A 43 0.40 3.84 2.40
C MET A 43 0.87 3.38 1.01
N HIS A 44 2.16 3.06 0.89
CA HIS A 44 2.81 2.62 -0.35
C HIS A 44 3.40 1.22 -0.15
N LEU A 45 2.99 0.27 -0.99
CA LEU A 45 3.41 -1.14 -0.90
C LEU A 45 4.94 -1.31 -0.99
N ASP A 46 5.62 -0.52 -1.83
CA ASP A 46 7.07 -0.56 -1.99
C ASP A 46 7.86 -0.28 -0.69
N HIS A 47 7.25 0.35 0.33
CA HIS A 47 7.89 0.47 1.66
C HIS A 47 8.00 -0.86 2.41
N TYR A 48 7.39 -1.92 1.89
CA TYR A 48 7.34 -3.25 2.48
C TYR A 48 8.18 -4.25 1.69
N PHE A 49 9.03 -3.81 0.76
CA PHE A 49 10.02 -4.70 0.16
C PHE A 49 10.97 -5.27 1.21
N ARG A 50 11.21 -6.58 1.13
CA ARG A 50 12.20 -7.28 1.95
C ARG A 50 13.61 -6.93 1.50
N SER A 51 14.57 -7.08 2.40
CA SER A 51 16.00 -6.98 2.08
C SER A 51 16.36 -7.96 0.96
N PRO A 52 17.27 -7.65 0.03
CA PRO A 52 17.72 -8.61 -1.00
C PRO A 52 18.21 -9.95 -0.44
N ASP A 53 18.81 -9.93 0.76
CA ASP A 53 19.32 -11.13 1.44
C ASP A 53 18.25 -11.90 2.23
N ASP A 54 16.98 -11.49 2.17
CA ASP A 54 15.91 -12.17 2.89
C ASP A 54 15.66 -13.58 2.31
N PRO A 55 15.59 -14.64 3.14
CA PRO A 55 15.44 -16.02 2.66
C PRO A 55 14.11 -16.28 1.93
N HIS A 56 13.11 -15.39 2.04
CA HIS A 56 11.86 -15.52 1.32
C HIS A 56 11.93 -15.00 -0.12
N HIS A 57 13.02 -14.32 -0.52
CA HIS A 57 13.19 -13.92 -1.92
C HIS A 57 13.25 -15.14 -2.83
N VAL A 58 12.53 -15.04 -3.95
CA VAL A 58 12.66 -15.99 -5.04
C VAL A 58 13.75 -15.48 -5.97
N HIS A 59 14.79 -16.28 -6.19
CA HIS A 59 15.84 -15.99 -7.17
C HIS A 59 15.47 -16.61 -8.51
N LEU A 60 15.59 -15.84 -9.58
CA LEU A 60 15.38 -16.31 -10.94
C LEU A 60 16.73 -16.66 -11.55
N ASP A 61 17.12 -17.93 -11.42
CA ASP A 61 18.45 -18.42 -11.84
C ASP A 61 18.78 -18.07 -13.29
N GLU A 62 17.81 -18.15 -14.19
CA GLU A 62 17.97 -17.84 -15.62
C GLU A 62 18.41 -16.38 -15.86
N PHE A 63 17.99 -15.45 -15.00
CA PHE A 63 18.26 -14.02 -15.12
C PHE A 63 19.30 -13.51 -14.11
N ASN A 64 19.77 -14.38 -13.20
CA ASN A 64 20.62 -14.04 -12.07
C ASN A 64 20.11 -12.79 -11.30
N HIS A 65 18.81 -12.78 -11.02
CA HIS A 65 18.12 -11.61 -10.46
C HIS A 65 17.00 -12.06 -9.51
N HIS A 66 16.75 -11.27 -8.46
CA HIS A 66 15.63 -11.52 -7.55
C HIS A 66 14.29 -11.19 -8.22
N ASP A 67 13.27 -11.98 -7.94
CA ASP A 67 11.91 -11.73 -8.40
C ASP A 67 11.22 -10.67 -7.54
N TRP A 68 11.47 -9.40 -7.84
CA TRP A 68 10.85 -8.25 -7.17
C TRP A 68 9.37 -8.05 -7.52
N ASP A 69 8.90 -8.69 -8.60
CA ASP A 69 7.51 -8.59 -9.05
C ASP A 69 6.61 -9.67 -8.43
N SER A 70 7.11 -10.35 -7.39
CA SER A 70 6.41 -11.37 -6.62
C SER A 70 5.99 -10.88 -5.23
N LEU A 71 4.88 -11.42 -4.72
CA LEU A 71 4.45 -11.18 -3.32
C LEU A 71 5.49 -11.67 -2.30
N ASN A 72 6.33 -12.64 -2.67
CA ASN A 72 7.41 -13.12 -1.82
C ASN A 72 8.49 -12.06 -1.56
N ALA A 73 8.62 -11.05 -2.42
CA ALA A 73 9.52 -9.92 -2.21
C ALA A 73 8.98 -8.91 -1.18
N LEU A 74 7.72 -9.03 -0.72
CA LEU A 74 7.02 -8.03 0.09
C LEU A 74 6.56 -8.55 1.45
N ASP A 75 6.88 -7.86 2.53
CA ASP A 75 6.39 -8.12 3.88
C ASP A 75 4.89 -7.83 4.03
N ILE A 76 4.08 -8.73 3.47
CA ILE A 76 2.62 -8.64 3.42
C ILE A 76 2.00 -8.64 4.82
N ASP A 77 2.52 -9.44 5.75
CA ASP A 77 1.98 -9.50 7.12
C ASP A 77 2.13 -8.16 7.81
N ARG A 78 3.32 -7.53 7.70
CA ARG A 78 3.55 -6.18 8.21
C ARG A 78 2.68 -5.15 7.50
N PHE A 79 2.50 -5.26 6.19
CA PHE A 79 1.64 -4.37 5.41
C PHE A 79 0.18 -4.42 5.87
N LEU A 80 -0.38 -5.62 6.04
CA LEU A 80 -1.75 -5.82 6.51
C LEU A 80 -1.92 -5.35 7.96
N ALA A 81 -0.96 -5.61 8.84
CA ALA A 81 -0.98 -5.11 10.21
C ALA A 81 -0.99 -3.57 10.26
N ASP A 82 -0.19 -2.91 9.43
CA ASP A 82 -0.16 -1.45 9.33
C ASP A 82 -1.47 -0.89 8.76
N ILE A 83 -2.14 -1.58 7.82
CA ILE A 83 -3.47 -1.17 7.32
C ILE A 83 -4.48 -1.18 8.46
N GLU A 84 -4.55 -2.28 9.22
CA GLU A 84 -5.46 -2.40 10.35
C GLU A 84 -5.15 -1.38 11.46
N LEU A 85 -3.88 -1.04 11.68
CA LEU A 85 -3.52 0.01 12.64
C LEU A 85 -3.92 1.41 12.17
N ASN A 86 -3.80 1.72 10.88
CA ASN A 86 -4.01 3.07 10.35
C ASN A 86 -5.46 3.37 9.97
N ARG A 87 -6.27 2.36 9.63
CA ARG A 87 -7.71 2.55 9.28
C ARG A 87 -8.57 3.11 10.41
N PHE A 88 -8.09 3.09 11.66
CA PHE A 88 -8.78 3.69 12.81
C PHE A 88 -8.31 5.11 13.14
N LYS A 89 -7.28 5.61 12.44
CA LYS A 89 -6.64 6.92 12.70
C LYS A 89 -7.05 8.00 11.71
N CYS A 90 -7.83 7.66 10.69
CA CYS A 90 -8.17 8.53 9.58
C CYS A 90 -9.62 8.34 9.14
N ASP A 91 -10.09 9.24 8.30
CA ASP A 91 -11.42 9.16 7.68
C ASP A 91 -11.33 8.44 6.31
N LEU A 92 -10.19 8.60 5.63
CA LEU A 92 -9.85 7.97 4.36
C LEU A 92 -8.42 7.41 4.41
N LEU A 93 -8.27 6.11 4.13
CA LEU A 93 -6.98 5.45 3.97
C LEU A 93 -6.76 5.12 2.48
N LEU A 94 -5.78 5.78 1.88
CA LEU A 94 -5.33 5.47 0.52
C LEU A 94 -4.22 4.41 0.60
N ILE A 95 -4.33 3.35 -0.19
CA ILE A 95 -3.34 2.29 -0.29
C ILE A 95 -2.93 2.18 -1.74
N GLU A 96 -1.64 2.26 -2.06
CA GLU A 96 -1.17 2.12 -3.43
C GLU A 96 -0.06 1.07 -3.57
N GLY A 97 0.03 0.48 -4.75
CA GLY A 97 1.06 -0.49 -5.10
C GLY A 97 0.66 -1.32 -6.32
N PHE A 98 1.62 -1.97 -6.96
CA PHE A 98 1.35 -2.70 -8.21
C PHE A 98 0.73 -4.09 -7.98
N LEU A 99 0.94 -4.69 -6.79
CA LEU A 99 0.42 -6.02 -6.41
C LEU A 99 -0.69 -5.99 -5.35
N ILE A 100 -1.22 -4.82 -4.97
CA ILE A 100 -2.14 -4.71 -3.83
C ILE A 100 -3.43 -5.54 -3.97
N PHE A 101 -3.86 -5.84 -5.20
CA PHE A 101 -5.06 -6.66 -5.47
C PHE A 101 -4.75 -8.15 -5.70
N ASN A 102 -3.47 -8.53 -5.58
CA ASN A 102 -3.03 -9.92 -5.66
C ASN A 102 -2.85 -10.53 -4.27
N ILE A 103 -2.92 -9.72 -3.21
CA ILE A 103 -2.81 -10.17 -1.82
C ILE A 103 -4.04 -11.03 -1.48
N PRO A 104 -3.85 -12.29 -1.06
CA PRO A 104 -4.97 -13.17 -0.72
C PRO A 104 -5.71 -12.67 0.53
N THR A 105 -7.03 -12.85 0.53
CA THR A 105 -7.97 -12.49 1.62
C THR A 105 -8.35 -13.67 2.48
#